data_AF-A0A1Y3YPW8-F1
#
_entry.id   AF-A0A1Y3YPW8-F1
#
_cell.length_a   1.000
_cell.length_b   1.000
_cell.length_c   1.000
_cell.angle_alpha   90.00
_cell.angle_beta   90.00
_cell.angle_gamma   90.00
#
_symmetry.space_group_name_H-M   'P 1'
#
loop_
_entity.id
_entity.type
_entity.pdbx_description
1 polymer ?
#
loop_
_entity_poly.entity_id
_entity_poly.type
_entity_poly.pdbx_seq_one_letter_code
_entity_poly.pdbx_strand_id
1 'polypeptide(L)'
;MNEPTNRPCGDGMGTLPSCAPLAVPYVPFQQNGSQTYAQQDALANGTLFPGLNLPFQINAVAATPPQTGALELQALSFVLTELGLYLDTHPQDKEAFDLFREYAKLAKEGRRRYEAMYGPLTQQAAANQDQYTWLNDPWPWEYRQEGGMR
;
A
#
# COMPACT_ATOMS: atom_id res chain seq x y z
N MET A 1 11.52 31.70 32.00
CA MET A 1 12.72 31.21 32.72
C MET A 1 12.92 29.78 32.28
N ASN A 2 13.84 29.53 31.35
CA ASN A 2 14.16 28.17 30.89
C ASN A 2 15.17 27.58 31.89
N GLU A 3 14.72 26.69 32.77
CA GLU A 3 15.66 25.75 33.36
C GLU A 3 16.27 24.91 32.23
N PRO A 4 17.58 24.64 32.26
CA PRO A 4 18.14 23.62 31.39
C PRO A 4 17.55 22.29 31.86
N THR A 5 16.50 21.82 31.19
CA THR A 5 15.96 20.47 31.40
C THR A 5 17.13 19.52 31.15
N ASN A 6 17.73 18.98 32.22
CA ASN A 6 18.82 18.03 32.13
C ASN A 6 18.24 16.72 31.58
N ARG A 7 18.14 16.65 30.26
CA ARG A 7 17.49 15.57 29.52
C ARG A 7 18.52 14.49 29.19
N PRO A 8 18.26 13.21 29.51
CA PRO A 8 19.18 12.13 29.22
C PRO A 8 19.27 11.80 27.72
N CYS A 9 18.30 12.18 26.90
CA CYS A 9 18.31 11.96 25.45
C CYS A 9 17.65 13.10 24.66
N GLY A 10 17.72 13.07 23.33
CA GLY A 10 17.05 14.05 22.45
C GLY A 10 15.56 13.77 22.24
N ASP A 11 14.82 14.71 21.62
CA ASP A 11 13.34 14.64 21.51
C ASP A 11 12.80 13.53 20.60
N GLY A 12 13.63 13.00 19.68
CA GLY A 12 13.29 11.80 18.90
C GLY A 12 13.58 10.48 19.62
N MET A 13 13.99 10.54 20.88
CA MET A 13 14.38 9.38 21.70
C MET A 13 13.66 9.45 23.06
N GLY A 14 13.47 8.28 23.69
CA GLY A 14 12.85 8.17 25.01
C GLY A 14 13.73 7.42 26.01
N THR A 15 13.32 7.43 27.27
CA THR A 15 13.99 6.64 28.32
C THR A 15 13.36 5.25 28.43
N LEU A 16 14.19 4.25 28.71
CA LEU A 16 13.72 2.90 29.03
C LEU A 16 13.61 2.73 30.56
N PRO A 17 12.72 1.85 31.06
CA PRO A 17 12.66 1.57 32.48
C PRO A 17 13.99 0.98 32.98
N SER A 18 14.42 1.35 34.19
CA SER A 18 15.68 0.87 34.78
C SER A 18 15.66 -0.62 35.14
N CYS A 19 14.47 -1.22 35.23
CA CYS A 19 14.22 -2.64 35.44
C CYS A 19 12.99 -3.08 34.66
N ALA A 20 13.01 -4.30 34.12
CA ALA A 20 12.02 -4.79 33.17
C ALA A 20 11.94 -6.33 33.20
N PRO A 21 10.75 -6.97 33.12
CA PRO A 21 10.64 -8.41 32.90
C PRO A 21 11.30 -8.86 31.58
N LEU A 22 11.85 -10.08 31.60
CA LEU A 22 12.44 -10.70 30.41
C LEU A 22 11.36 -11.00 29.34
N ALA A 23 11.76 -10.98 28.07
CA ALA A 23 10.95 -11.33 26.89
C ALA A 23 9.77 -10.39 26.53
N VAL A 24 9.74 -9.16 27.05
CA VAL A 24 8.79 -8.12 26.62
C VAL A 24 9.52 -7.00 25.88
N PRO A 25 9.10 -6.59 24.66
CA PRO A 25 9.65 -5.41 24.00
C PRO A 25 9.17 -4.14 24.69
N TYR A 26 10.08 -3.17 24.91
CA TYR A 26 9.76 -1.89 25.54
C TYR A 26 9.76 -0.75 24.53
N VAL A 27 8.74 0.11 24.63
CA VAL A 27 8.69 1.38 23.92
C VAL A 27 9.32 2.45 24.82
N PRO A 28 10.30 3.23 24.33
CA PRO A 28 10.90 4.32 25.10
C PRO A 28 9.84 5.36 25.51
N PHE A 29 9.90 5.83 26.75
CA PHE A 29 8.98 6.85 27.27
C PHE A 29 9.40 8.24 26.78
N GLN A 30 8.42 9.03 26.32
CA GLN A 30 8.63 10.41 25.93
C GLN A 30 9.10 11.24 27.14
N GLN A 31 10.08 12.11 26.91
CA GLN A 31 10.66 12.93 27.97
C GLN A 31 9.79 14.14 28.33
N ASN A 32 9.80 14.52 29.61
CA ASN A 32 9.21 15.76 30.07
C ASN A 32 9.92 16.97 29.46
N GLY A 33 9.17 17.99 29.07
CA GLY A 33 9.72 19.21 28.46
C GLY A 33 10.21 19.02 27.01
N SER A 34 9.72 17.99 26.31
CA SER A 34 9.96 17.82 24.87
C SER A 34 9.53 19.06 24.08
N GLN A 35 10.24 19.37 22.99
CA GLN A 35 9.81 20.44 22.10
C GLN A 35 8.41 20.16 21.54
N THR A 36 7.64 21.23 21.38
CA THR A 36 6.28 21.18 20.83
C THR A 36 6.15 22.10 19.63
N TYR A 37 5.36 21.70 18.64
CA TYR A 37 4.91 22.59 17.58
C TYR A 37 4.02 23.71 18.12
N ALA A 38 3.91 24.81 17.37
CA ALA A 38 2.85 25.79 17.58
C ALA A 38 1.48 25.15 17.25
N GLN A 39 0.38 25.70 17.80
CA GLN A 39 -0.96 25.11 17.68
C GLN A 39 -1.38 24.77 16.24
N GLN A 40 -1.10 25.66 15.27
CA GLN A 40 -1.46 25.44 13.87
C GLN A 40 -0.63 24.33 13.22
N ASP A 41 0.68 24.29 13.51
CA ASP A 41 1.58 23.27 12.97
C ASP A 41 1.33 21.90 13.61
N ALA A 42 0.96 21.85 14.89
CA ALA A 42 0.57 20.62 15.57
C ALA A 42 -0.69 20.00 14.95
N LEU A 43 -1.66 20.85 14.58
CA LEU A 43 -2.89 20.42 13.91
C LEU A 43 -2.58 19.86 12.52
N ALA A 44 -1.72 20.52 11.75
CA ALA A 44 -1.34 20.09 10.40
C ALA A 44 -0.55 18.76 10.40
N ASN A 45 0.37 18.59 11.35
CA ASN A 45 1.20 17.38 11.45
C ASN A 45 0.53 16.22 12.22
N GLY A 46 -0.63 16.45 12.84
CA GLY A 46 -1.36 15.42 13.59
C GLY A 46 -0.71 15.01 14.92
N THR A 47 0.31 15.74 15.37
CA THR A 47 1.00 15.51 16.65
C THR A 47 1.51 16.84 17.22
N LEU A 48 1.48 16.98 18.54
CA LEU A 48 2.05 18.16 19.21
C LEU A 48 3.58 18.13 19.23
N PHE A 49 4.19 16.95 19.06
CA PHE A 49 5.61 16.74 19.31
C PHE A 49 6.36 16.41 18.01
N PRO A 50 7.32 17.24 17.59
CA PRO A 50 8.12 17.00 16.37
C PRO A 50 8.85 15.65 16.39
N GLY A 51 9.36 15.23 17.55
CA GLY A 51 10.04 13.93 17.69
C GLY A 51 9.14 12.71 17.49
N LEU A 52 7.81 12.90 17.51
CA LEU A 52 6.81 11.86 17.21
C LEU A 52 6.21 12.02 15.80
N ASN A 53 6.61 13.05 15.05
CA ASN A 53 6.25 13.20 13.64
C ASN A 53 7.13 12.28 12.79
N LEU A 54 6.95 10.97 12.99
CA LEU A 54 7.74 9.94 12.33
C LEU A 54 7.21 9.72 10.92
N PRO A 55 8.10 9.56 9.92
CA PRO A 55 7.70 9.14 8.59
C PRO A 55 7.27 7.66 8.64
N PHE A 56 6.04 7.40 9.06
CA PHE A 56 5.38 6.15 8.69
C PHE A 56 5.19 6.20 7.17
N GLN A 57 5.47 5.09 6.48
CA GLN A 57 5.58 4.93 5.01
C GLN A 57 4.29 5.28 4.23
N ILE A 58 3.77 6.48 4.41
CA ILE A 58 2.66 7.04 3.67
C ILE A 58 3.29 8.17 2.87
N ASN A 59 3.49 7.91 1.59
CA ASN A 59 3.52 9.00 0.63
C ASN A 59 2.17 9.70 0.79
N ALA A 60 2.13 10.86 1.45
CA ALA A 60 0.90 11.63 1.68
C ALA A 60 0.21 12.03 0.36
N VAL A 61 0.94 11.89 -0.75
CA VAL A 61 0.44 11.95 -2.11
C VAL A 61 0.55 10.54 -2.67
N ALA A 62 -0.57 9.91 -3.01
CA ALA A 62 -0.55 8.74 -3.87
C ALA A 62 0.24 9.11 -5.14
N ALA A 63 1.43 8.55 -5.29
CA ALA A 63 2.20 8.72 -6.52
C ALA A 63 1.29 8.30 -7.67
N THR A 64 1.20 9.11 -8.73
CA THR A 64 0.41 8.76 -9.90
C THR A 64 0.97 7.44 -10.43
N PRO A 65 0.23 6.34 -10.32
CA PRO A 65 0.77 5.04 -10.69
C PRO A 65 0.99 5.04 -12.21
N PRO A 66 2.06 4.40 -12.71
CA PRO A 66 2.33 4.34 -14.13
C PRO A 66 1.16 3.65 -14.85
N GLN A 67 0.65 4.27 -15.91
CA GLN A 67 -0.49 3.77 -16.69
C GLN A 67 -0.10 2.54 -17.52
N THR A 68 0.10 1.42 -16.84
CA THR A 68 0.41 0.12 -17.43
C THR A 68 -0.86 -0.70 -17.60
N GLY A 69 -0.88 -1.63 -18.56
CA GLY A 69 -2.01 -2.55 -18.72
C GLY A 69 -2.27 -3.42 -17.49
N ALA A 70 -1.23 -3.72 -16.69
CA ALA A 70 -1.37 -4.43 -15.41
C ALA A 70 -2.17 -3.60 -14.40
N LEU A 71 -1.86 -2.32 -14.28
CA LEU A 71 -2.55 -1.41 -13.39
C LEU A 71 -4.01 -1.21 -13.80
N GLU A 72 -4.28 -1.05 -15.10
CA GLU A 72 -5.65 -0.94 -15.63
C GLU A 72 -6.47 -2.19 -15.27
N LEU A 73 -5.89 -3.38 -15.45
CA LEU A 73 -6.55 -4.64 -15.10
C LEU A 73 -6.77 -4.79 -13.58
N GLN A 74 -5.82 -4.32 -12.77
CA GLN A 74 -5.96 -4.30 -11.32
C GLN A 74 -7.09 -3.35 -10.89
N ALA A 75 -7.19 -2.17 -11.50
CA ALA A 75 -8.27 -1.22 -11.21
C ALA A 75 -9.65 -1.80 -11.58
N LEU A 76 -9.76 -2.44 -12.74
CA LEU A 76 -11.00 -3.13 -13.13
C LEU A 76 -11.36 -4.27 -12.16
N SER A 77 -10.36 -5.03 -11.71
CA SER A 77 -10.56 -6.11 -10.73
C SER A 77 -11.02 -5.57 -9.38
N PHE A 78 -10.45 -4.45 -8.94
CA PHE A 78 -10.86 -3.77 -7.71
C PHE A 78 -12.33 -3.32 -7.78
N VAL A 79 -12.73 -2.63 -8.86
CA VAL A 79 -14.13 -2.18 -9.03
C VAL A 79 -15.10 -3.35 -9.02
N LEU A 80 -14.74 -4.49 -9.64
CA LEU A 80 -15.56 -5.70 -9.61
C LEU A 80 -15.70 -6.26 -8.20
N THR A 81 -14.62 -6.31 -7.43
CA THR A 81 -14.68 -6.76 -6.02
C THR A 81 -15.59 -5.87 -5.19
N GLU A 82 -15.43 -4.55 -5.27
CA GLU A 82 -16.23 -3.59 -4.49
C GLU A 82 -17.72 -3.65 -4.86
N LEU A 83 -18.04 -3.66 -6.16
CA LEU A 83 -19.43 -3.77 -6.62
C LEU A 83 -20.05 -5.13 -6.27
N GLY A 84 -19.26 -6.21 -6.30
CA GLY A 84 -19.70 -7.54 -5.84
C GLY A 84 -20.09 -7.51 -4.36
N LEU A 85 -19.21 -7.00 -3.50
CA LEU A 85 -19.47 -6.86 -2.07
C LEU A 85 -20.69 -5.98 -1.78
N TYR A 86 -20.88 -4.90 -2.55
CA TYR A 86 -22.07 -4.07 -2.44
C TYR A 86 -23.34 -4.86 -2.78
N LEU A 87 -23.34 -5.58 -3.91
CA LEU A 87 -24.48 -6.35 -4.39
C LEU A 87 -24.84 -7.53 -3.47
N ASP A 88 -23.89 -8.09 -2.72
CA ASP A 88 -24.17 -9.11 -1.70
C ASP A 88 -25.17 -8.62 -0.64
N THR A 89 -25.20 -7.31 -0.38
CA THR A 89 -26.14 -6.68 0.56
C THR A 89 -27.30 -5.96 -0.13
N HIS A 90 -27.16 -5.61 -1.41
CA HIS A 90 -28.16 -4.88 -2.20
C HIS A 90 -28.50 -5.59 -3.53
N PRO A 91 -29.00 -6.84 -3.51
CA PRO A 91 -29.14 -7.65 -4.73
C PRO A 91 -30.22 -7.16 -5.71
N GLN A 92 -31.10 -6.23 -5.30
CA GLN A 92 -32.15 -5.67 -6.14
C GLN A 92 -31.76 -4.33 -6.79
N ASP A 93 -30.57 -3.80 -6.48
CA ASP A 93 -30.08 -2.58 -7.12
C ASP A 93 -29.66 -2.87 -8.56
N LYS A 94 -30.54 -2.50 -9.50
CA LYS A 94 -30.35 -2.73 -10.92
C LYS A 94 -29.24 -1.87 -11.50
N GLU A 95 -29.04 -0.65 -10.98
CA GLU A 95 -28.02 0.26 -11.48
C GLU A 95 -26.63 -0.26 -11.11
N ALA A 96 -26.44 -0.67 -9.86
CA ALA A 96 -25.19 -1.29 -9.42
C ALA A 96 -24.91 -2.60 -10.18
N PHE A 97 -25.94 -3.40 -10.47
CA PHE A 97 -25.78 -4.63 -11.25
C PHE A 97 -25.46 -4.36 -12.73
N ASP A 98 -26.05 -3.34 -13.33
CA ASP A 98 -25.73 -2.91 -14.70
C ASP A 98 -24.27 -2.46 -14.80
N LEU A 99 -23.82 -1.65 -13.85
CA LEU A 99 -22.42 -1.21 -13.75
C LEU A 99 -21.46 -2.39 -13.56
N PHE A 100 -21.80 -3.33 -12.66
CA PHE A 100 -21.02 -4.55 -12.46
C PHE A 100 -20.87 -5.34 -13.76
N ARG A 101 -21.94 -5.49 -14.56
CA ARG A 101 -21.88 -6.18 -15.86
C ARG A 101 -21.00 -5.44 -16.88
N GLU A 102 -21.03 -4.11 -16.90
CA GLU A 102 -20.18 -3.31 -17.78
C GLU A 102 -18.70 -3.49 -17.43
N TYR A 103 -18.33 -3.32 -16.16
CA TYR A 103 -16.97 -3.54 -15.70
C TYR A 103 -16.51 -5.00 -15.88
N ALA A 104 -17.41 -5.98 -15.76
CA ALA A 104 -17.08 -7.38 -16.00
C ALA A 104 -16.67 -7.62 -17.46
N LYS A 105 -17.35 -6.97 -18.41
CA LYS A 105 -16.98 -7.01 -19.84
C LYS A 105 -15.63 -6.34 -20.07
N LEU A 106 -15.40 -5.16 -19.49
CA LEU A 106 -14.14 -4.42 -19.60
C LEU A 106 -12.98 -5.23 -19.02
N ALA A 107 -13.13 -5.79 -17.82
CA ALA A 107 -12.12 -6.63 -17.17
C ALA A 107 -11.76 -7.87 -18.01
N LYS A 108 -12.77 -8.51 -18.62
CA LYS A 108 -12.55 -9.67 -19.50
C LYS A 108 -11.74 -9.29 -20.74
N GLU A 109 -12.06 -8.16 -21.36
CA GLU A 109 -11.34 -7.67 -22.54
C GLU A 109 -9.93 -7.18 -22.18
N GLY A 110 -9.78 -6.46 -21.07
CA GLY A 110 -8.49 -6.04 -20.53
C GLY A 110 -7.58 -7.23 -20.23
N ARG A 111 -8.12 -8.29 -19.62
CA ARG A 111 -7.39 -9.54 -19.39
C ARG A 111 -6.93 -10.17 -20.70
N ARG A 112 -7.82 -10.29 -21.69
CA ARG A 112 -7.48 -10.84 -23.02
C ARG A 112 -6.33 -10.07 -23.67
N ARG A 113 -6.38 -8.73 -23.66
CA ARG A 113 -5.34 -7.88 -24.24
C ARG A 113 -4.02 -8.01 -23.49
N TYR A 114 -4.08 -8.03 -22.16
CA TYR A 114 -2.89 -8.21 -21.32
C TYR A 114 -2.23 -9.56 -21.62
N GLU A 115 -3.01 -10.64 -21.62
CA GLU A 115 -2.48 -11.98 -21.85
C GLU A 115 -1.89 -12.16 -23.25
N ALA A 116 -2.45 -11.50 -24.26
CA ALA A 116 -1.91 -11.51 -25.62
C ALA A 116 -0.54 -10.81 -25.73
N MET A 117 -0.26 -9.81 -24.88
CA MET A 117 0.99 -9.05 -24.91
C MET A 117 2.06 -9.60 -23.96
N TYR A 118 1.64 -10.10 -22.80
CA TYR A 118 2.53 -10.41 -21.68
C TYR A 118 2.52 -11.88 -21.26
N GLY A 119 1.61 -12.70 -21.78
CA GLY A 119 1.48 -14.10 -21.38
C GLY A 119 0.35 -14.36 -20.37
N PRO A 120 0.09 -15.63 -20.05
CA PRO A 120 -1.10 -16.04 -19.29
C PRO A 120 -1.07 -15.52 -17.85
N LEU A 121 -2.18 -14.93 -17.37
CA LEU A 121 -2.30 -14.46 -15.98
C LEU A 121 -2.71 -15.55 -15.01
N THR A 122 -3.17 -16.69 -15.51
CA THR A 122 -3.51 -17.86 -14.71
C THR A 122 -2.90 -19.12 -15.32
N GLN A 123 -2.59 -20.10 -14.49
CA GLN A 123 -2.08 -21.38 -14.97
C GLN A 123 -3.03 -22.04 -15.99
N GLN A 124 -4.34 -21.86 -15.79
CA GLN A 124 -5.36 -22.34 -16.72
C GLN A 124 -5.33 -21.61 -18.06
N ALA A 125 -5.09 -20.29 -18.07
CA ALA A 125 -4.98 -19.52 -19.31
C ALA A 125 -3.78 -19.95 -20.17
N ALA A 126 -2.74 -20.54 -19.56
CA ALA A 126 -1.61 -21.10 -20.31
C ALA A 126 -2.02 -22.26 -21.23
N ALA A 127 -3.16 -22.92 -20.97
CA ALA A 127 -3.70 -23.96 -21.86
C ALA A 127 -4.20 -23.41 -23.21
N ASN A 128 -4.41 -22.10 -23.32
CA ASN A 128 -4.83 -21.45 -24.57
C ASN A 128 -3.65 -21.03 -25.46
N GLN A 129 -2.41 -21.35 -25.07
CA GLN A 129 -1.18 -21.03 -25.80
C GLN A 129 -0.67 -22.27 -26.55
N ASP A 130 0.12 -22.06 -27.61
CA ASP A 130 0.72 -23.18 -28.37
C ASP A 130 1.73 -24.00 -27.55
N GLN A 131 2.26 -23.42 -26.47
CA GLN A 131 3.25 -24.01 -25.57
C GLN A 131 2.91 -23.66 -24.12
N TYR A 132 3.35 -24.48 -23.18
CA TYR A 132 3.13 -24.22 -21.75
C TYR A 132 4.05 -23.10 -21.23
N THR A 133 3.57 -21.85 -21.29
CA THR A 133 4.38 -20.65 -20.99
C THR A 133 4.22 -20.11 -19.56
N TRP A 134 3.46 -20.77 -18.69
CA TRP A 134 3.20 -20.32 -17.31
C TRP A 134 4.46 -20.02 -16.49
N LEU A 135 5.57 -20.71 -16.77
CA LEU A 135 6.84 -20.56 -16.04
C LEU A 135 7.87 -19.70 -16.78
N ASN A 136 7.52 -19.12 -17.92
CA ASN A 136 8.47 -18.42 -18.78
C ASN A 136 8.67 -16.95 -18.42
N ASP A 137 7.86 -16.40 -17.52
CA ASP A 137 8.01 -15.02 -17.05
C ASP A 137 9.09 -14.92 -15.96
N PRO A 138 9.88 -13.82 -15.96
CA PRO A 138 10.87 -13.61 -14.93
C PRO A 138 10.18 -13.46 -13.57
N TRP A 139 10.66 -14.22 -12.59
CA TRP A 139 10.10 -14.14 -11.26
C TRP A 139 10.36 -12.75 -10.63
N PRO A 140 9.51 -12.27 -9.71
CA PRO A 140 9.72 -10.98 -9.06
C PRO A 140 11.07 -10.85 -8.32
N TRP A 141 11.69 -11.98 -7.96
CA TRP A 141 13.00 -12.07 -7.32
C TRP A 141 14.14 -12.41 -8.30
N GLU A 142 13.86 -12.62 -9.58
CA GLU A 142 14.87 -12.69 -10.63
C GLU A 142 15.36 -11.28 -10.97
N TYR A 143 16.19 -10.73 -10.10
CA TYR A 143 16.93 -9.51 -10.39
C TYR A 143 17.90 -9.79 -11.55
N ARG A 144 17.55 -9.36 -12.76
CA ARG A 144 18.52 -9.29 -13.86
C ARG A 144 19.61 -8.30 -13.46
N GLN A 145 20.83 -8.79 -13.26
CA GLN A 145 21.99 -7.97 -12.91
C GLN A 145 22.46 -7.05 -14.04
N GLU A 146 21.86 -7.08 -15.23
CA GLU A 146 22.30 -6.25 -16.35
C GLU A 146 21.12 -5.55 -17.01
N GLY A 147 21.25 -4.22 -17.14
CA GLY A 147 20.26 -3.30 -17.68
C GLY A 147 19.94 -3.52 -19.16
N GLY A 148 19.18 -4.56 -19.44
CA GLY A 148 18.53 -4.79 -20.74
C GLY A 148 17.08 -4.35 -20.69
N MET A 149 16.77 -3.21 -21.32
CA MET A 149 15.42 -2.80 -21.68
C MET A 149 14.72 -3.92 -22.48
N ARG A 150 13.39 -4.00 -22.34
CA ARG A 150 12.54 -4.55 -23.39
C ARG A 150 12.46 -3.54 -24.53
#